data_AF-A0A6A3SN81-F1
#
_entry.id   AF-A0A6A3SN81-F1
#
_cell.length_a   1.000
_cell.length_b   1.000
_cell.length_c   1.000
_cell.angle_alpha   90.00
_cell.angle_beta   90.00
_cell.angle_gamma   90.00
#
_symmetry.space_group_name_H-M   'P 1'
#
loop_
_entity.id
_entity.type
_entity.pdbx_description
1 polymer ?
#
loop_
_entity_poly.entity_id
_entity_poly.type
_entity_poly.pdbx_seq_one_letter_code
_entity_poly.pdbx_strand_id
1 'polypeptide(L)' 'MDVFHEKGVFEHIGTHRVLEAGKKDGLKIYFHRDEMYPMQYATMAADLGTRAISHCKMLTLPISFL' A
#
# COMPACT_ATOMS: atom_id res chain seq x y z
N MET A 1 -1.63 -12.63 1.39
CA MET A 1 -0.72 -11.86 2.26
C MET A 1 -1.26 -10.47 2.41
N ASP A 2 -1.16 -9.93 3.62
CA ASP A 2 -1.67 -8.62 3.98
C ASP A 2 -0.57 -7.85 4.73
N VAL A 3 -0.42 -6.56 4.44
CA VAL A 3 0.63 -5.71 5.02
C VAL A 3 0.00 -4.46 5.57
N PHE A 4 0.45 -4.05 6.75
CA PHE A 4 0.07 -2.77 7.33
C PHE A 4 0.99 -1.66 6.83
N HIS A 5 0.59 -0.97 5.75
CA HIS A 5 1.35 0.12 5.14
C HIS A 5 1.13 1.43 5.92
N GLU A 6 2.00 1.68 6.88
CA GLU A 6 1.84 2.75 7.86
C GLU A 6 3.19 3.28 8.35
N LYS A 7 3.23 4.57 8.69
CA LYS A 7 4.40 5.26 9.22
C LYS A 7 4.91 4.56 10.48
N GLY A 8 6.20 4.26 10.52
CA GLY A 8 6.83 3.54 11.64
C GLY A 8 6.49 2.04 11.72
N VAL A 9 5.78 1.47 10.74
CA VAL A 9 5.54 0.02 10.65
C VAL A 9 6.15 -0.55 9.37
N PHE A 10 5.40 -0.60 8.27
CA PHE A 10 5.93 -0.86 6.94
C PHE A 10 5.70 0.37 6.07
N GLU A 11 6.77 1.11 5.84
CA GLU A 11 6.78 2.25 4.93
C GLU A 11 7.01 1.80 3.47
N HIS A 12 6.99 2.72 2.51
CA HIS A 12 6.85 2.44 1.07
C HIS A 12 7.75 1.32 0.56
N ILE A 13 9.06 1.42 0.79
CA ILE A 13 10.05 0.46 0.28
C ILE A 13 9.84 -0.92 0.93
N GLY A 14 9.57 -0.94 2.24
CA GLY A 14 9.34 -2.19 2.98
C GLY A 14 8.08 -2.90 2.51
N THR A 15 6.97 -2.16 2.42
CA THR A 15 5.70 -2.68 1.91
C THR A 15 5.83 -3.20 0.49
N HIS A 16 6.42 -2.42 -0.42
CA HIS A 16 6.58 -2.84 -1.81
C HIS A 16 7.38 -4.14 -1.91
N ARG A 17 8.53 -4.22 -1.23
CA ARG A 17 9.41 -5.41 -1.30
C ARG A 17 8.72 -6.67 -0.83
N VAL A 18 7.99 -6.60 0.29
CA VAL A 18 7.39 -7.80 0.88
C VAL A 18 6.15 -8.24 0.09
N LEU A 19 5.35 -7.30 -0.43
CA LEU A 19 4.22 -7.63 -1.30
C LEU A 19 4.69 -8.20 -2.65
N GLU A 20 5.74 -7.63 -3.25
CA GLU A 20 6.31 -8.14 -4.50
C GLU A 20 6.87 -9.56 -4.33
N ALA A 21 7.52 -9.84 -3.19
CA ALA A 21 7.97 -11.21 -2.87
C ALA A 21 6.78 -12.18 -2.73
N GLY A 22 5.76 -11.81 -1.95
CA GLY A 22 4.56 -12.64 -1.80
C GLY A 22 3.85 -12.90 -3.14
N LYS A 23 3.78 -11.90 -4.00
CA LYS A 23 3.24 -12.03 -5.37
C LYS A 23 4.05 -13.01 -6.22
N LYS A 24 5.38 -12.94 -6.17
CA LYS A 24 6.28 -13.88 -6.88
C LYS A 24 6.11 -15.32 -6.42
N ASP A 25 5.80 -15.50 -5.14
CA ASP A 25 5.50 -16.81 -4.55
C ASP A 25 4.04 -17.28 -4.81
N GLY A 26 3.30 -16.55 -5.63
CA GLY A 26 1.93 -16.90 -6.03
C GLY A 26 0.86 -16.52 -4.99
N LEU A 27 1.20 -15.74 -3.97
CA LEU A 27 0.23 -15.30 -2.98
C LEU A 27 -0.64 -14.17 -3.55
N LYS A 28 -1.93 -14.20 -3.22
CA LYS A 28 -2.79 -13.01 -3.36
C LYS A 28 -2.29 -11.94 -2.41
N ILE A 29 -2.15 -10.71 -2.92
CA ILE A 29 -1.64 -9.58 -2.14
C ILE A 29 -2.76 -8.57 -1.84
N TYR A 30 -2.70 -8.05 -0.62
CA TYR A 30 -3.57 -7.04 -0.04
C TYR A 30 -2.72 -6.14 0.86
N PHE A 31 -3.21 -4.95 1.17
CA PHE A 31 -2.62 -4.13 2.22
C PHE A 31 -3.62 -3.11 2.75
N HIS A 32 -3.40 -2.77 4.01
CA HIS A 32 -4.03 -1.66 4.69
C HIS A 32 -3.18 -0.42 4.41
N ARG A 33 -3.80 0.72 4.10
CA ARG A 33 -3.08 1.99 3.92
C ARG A 33 -3.86 3.14 4.50
N ASP A 34 -3.13 4.23 4.71
CA ASP A 34 -3.67 5.51 5.14
C ASP A 34 -4.66 5.35 6.29
N GLU A 35 -4.33 4.50 7.27
CA GLU A 35 -5.24 4.26 8.38
C GLU A 35 -5.10 5.34 9.45
N MET A 36 -3.86 5.67 9.80
CA MET A 36 -3.52 6.65 10.81
C MET A 36 -2.80 7.86 10.23
N TYR A 37 -1.94 7.66 9.21
CA TYR A 37 -1.24 8.76 8.53
C TYR A 37 -1.46 8.73 7.02
N PRO A 38 -1.55 9.90 6.35
CA PRO A 38 -1.64 9.96 4.89
C PRO A 38 -0.27 9.61 4.28
N MET A 39 -0.08 8.34 3.94
CA MET A 39 1.14 7.80 3.36
C MET A 39 1.30 8.16 1.88
N GLN A 40 0.23 8.59 1.20
CA GLN A 40 0.29 9.18 -0.15
C GLN A 40 1.00 8.32 -1.21
N TYR A 41 0.84 7.00 -1.15
CA TYR A 41 1.44 6.06 -2.10
C TYR A 41 0.36 5.33 -2.89
N ALA A 42 -0.54 6.12 -3.48
CA ALA A 42 -1.74 5.64 -4.14
C ALA A 42 -1.46 4.74 -5.36
N THR A 43 -0.34 4.92 -6.02
CA THR A 43 0.01 4.16 -7.24
C THR A 43 0.48 2.75 -6.95
N MET A 44 0.94 2.45 -5.72
CA MET A 44 1.49 1.13 -5.37
C MET A 44 0.52 -0.03 -5.61
N ALA A 45 -0.76 0.17 -5.35
CA ALA A 45 -1.76 -0.86 -5.60
C ALA A 45 -1.87 -1.20 -7.08
N ALA A 46 -1.76 -0.19 -7.96
CA ALA A 46 -1.74 -0.38 -9.40
C ALA A 46 -0.43 -1.04 -9.85
N ASP A 47 0.72 -0.55 -9.36
CA ASP A 47 2.05 -1.07 -9.70
C ASP A 47 2.18 -2.56 -9.35
N LEU A 48 1.65 -2.97 -8.19
CA LEU A 48 1.70 -4.35 -7.74
C LEU A 48 0.54 -5.21 -8.27
N GLY A 49 -0.52 -4.60 -8.82
CA GLY A 49 -1.73 -5.31 -9.26
C GLY A 49 -2.53 -5.90 -8.09
N THR A 50 -2.58 -5.18 -6.97
CA THR A 50 -3.26 -5.62 -5.74
C THR A 50 -4.77 -5.71 -5.95
N ARG A 51 -5.41 -6.75 -5.40
CA ARG A 51 -6.85 -7.02 -5.59
C ARG A 51 -7.76 -6.12 -4.77
N ALA A 52 -7.31 -5.68 -3.60
CA ALA A 52 -8.05 -4.78 -2.72
C ALA A 52 -7.12 -4.03 -1.76
N ILE A 53 -7.61 -2.90 -1.25
CA ILE A 53 -6.99 -2.07 -0.24
C ILE A 53 -8.02 -1.84 0.87
N SER A 54 -7.59 -1.90 2.13
CA SER A 54 -8.47 -1.75 3.31
C SER A 54 -8.16 -0.50 4.15
N HIS A 55 -9.12 -0.13 5.00
CA HIS A 55 -9.21 1.06 5.86
C HIS A 55 -9.31 2.41 5.15
N CYS A 56 -8.22 2.93 4.59
CA CYS A 56 -8.27 4.17 3.80
C CYS A 56 -8.85 5.41 4.53
N LYS A 57 -8.75 5.48 5.87
CA LYS A 57 -9.37 6.54 6.69
C LYS A 57 -8.80 7.94 6.41
N MET A 58 -7.51 8.01 6.12
CA MET A 58 -6.74 9.24 5.90
C MET A 58 -6.38 9.42 4.43
N LEU A 59 -7.22 8.90 3.51
CA LEU A 59 -7.03 9.11 2.07
C LEU A 59 -7.03 10.61 1.74
N THR A 60 -5.96 11.06 1.12
CA THR A 60 -5.86 12.39 0.53
C THR A 60 -5.81 12.28 -0.99
N LEU A 61 -6.37 13.26 -1.69
CA LEU A 61 -6.19 13.36 -3.13
C LEU A 61 -4.69 13.54 -3.44
N PRO A 62 -4.17 12.94 -4.52
CA PRO A 62 -2.83 13.25 -4.97
C PRO A 62 -2.78 14.74 -5.28
N ILE A 63 -1.78 15.44 -4.73
CA ILE A 63 -1.46 16.81 -5.12
C ILE A 63 -0.83 16.72 -6.52
N SER A 64 -1.64 16.52 -7.54
CA SER A 64 -1.23 16.67 -8.94
C SER A 64 -1.49 18.12 -9.34
N PHE A 65 -0.41 18.91 -9.40
CA PHE A 65 -0.23 20.20 -10.06
C PHE A 65 -1.52 20.95 -10.46
N LEU A 66 -1.95 21.89 -9.60
CA LEU A 66 -2.56 23.15 -10.05
C LEU A 66 -1.45 24.11 -10.46
#